data_AF-C2XV20-F1
#
_entry.id   AF-C2XV20-F1
#
_cell.length_a   1.000
_cell.length_b   1.000
_cell.length_c   1.000
_cell.angle_alpha   90.00
_cell.angle_beta   90.00
_cell.angle_gamma   90.00
#
_symmetry.space_group_name_H-M   'P 1'
#
loop_
_entity.id
_entity.type
_entity.pdbx_description
1 polymer ?
#
loop_
_entity_poly.entity_id
_entity_poly.type
_entity_poly.pdbx_seq_one_letter_code
_entity_poly.pdbx_strand_id
1 'polypeptide(L)'
;MKYFTRDWYKEMQLSGFVHFIESIEKCKKIDPDYLQSLKDEVEERKEDVLNYLPETLHSYFYNNTIDSEYPPNELKKLLLEWTADYEKKNDTIRSIILRIF
;
A
#
# COMPACT_ATOMS: atom_id res chain seq x y z
N MET A 1 -2.63 19.53 16.55
CA MET A 1 -2.84 19.13 15.15
C MET A 1 -3.92 18.05 15.10
N LYS A 2 -5.15 18.35 14.68
CA LYS A 2 -6.24 17.36 14.63
C LYS A 2 -6.19 16.41 13.42
N TYR A 3 -5.32 16.69 12.45
CA TYR A 3 -5.27 15.99 11.15
C TYR A 3 -4.17 14.94 11.04
N PHE A 4 -3.18 14.96 11.93
CA PHE A 4 -2.07 14.00 11.95
C PHE A 4 -2.32 13.02 13.09
N THR A 5 -3.10 11.97 12.80
CA THR A 5 -3.37 10.87 13.73
C THR A 5 -2.42 9.70 13.48
N ARG A 6 -2.31 8.79 14.44
CA ARG A 6 -1.58 7.52 14.26
C ARG A 6 -2.12 6.74 13.05
N ASP A 7 -3.43 6.71 12.89
CA ASP A 7 -4.08 6.00 11.79
C ASP A 7 -3.75 6.62 10.43
N TRP A 8 -3.77 7.96 10.33
CA TRP A 8 -3.35 8.65 9.10
C TRP A 8 -1.89 8.34 8.77
N TYR A 9 -1.00 8.33 9.76
CA TYR A 9 0.40 7.98 9.55
C TYR A 9 0.58 6.53 9.09
N LYS A 10 -0.20 5.60 9.65
CA LYS A 10 -0.20 4.19 9.25
C LYS A 10 -0.71 3.99 7.83
N GLU A 11 -1.81 4.62 7.45
CA GLU A 11 -2.30 4.61 6.07
C GLU A 11 -1.27 5.21 5.10
N MET A 12 -0.57 6.28 5.49
CA MET A 12 0.50 6.88 4.68
C MET A 12 1.70 5.93 4.49
N GLN A 13 2.07 5.16 5.52
CA GLN A 13 3.12 4.14 5.40
C GLN A 13 2.68 3.02 4.46
N LEU A 14 1.42 2.58 4.58
CA LEU A 14 0.84 1.55 3.73
C LEU A 14 0.71 2.01 2.27
N SER A 15 0.46 3.30 2.01
CA SER A 15 0.40 3.80 0.63
C SER A 15 1.74 3.70 -0.09
N GLY A 16 2.84 3.94 0.61
CA GLY A 16 4.18 3.67 0.08
C GLY A 16 4.35 2.20 -0.28
N PHE A 17 4.01 1.30 0.65
CA PHE A 17 4.10 -0.15 0.45
C PHE A 17 3.23 -0.67 -0.70
N VAL A 18 1.98 -0.22 -0.83
CA VAL A 18 1.08 -0.59 -1.94
C VAL A 18 1.69 -0.16 -3.29
N HIS A 19 2.26 1.04 -3.36
CA HIS A 19 2.91 1.52 -4.58
C HIS A 19 4.14 0.68 -4.99
N PHE A 20 4.86 0.12 -4.01
CA PHE A 20 5.95 -0.83 -4.27
C PHE A 20 5.43 -2.11 -4.93
N ILE A 21 4.27 -2.63 -4.51
CA ILE A 21 3.65 -3.84 -5.10
C ILE A 21 3.20 -3.58 -6.55
N GLU A 22 2.59 -2.43 -6.82
CA GLU A 22 2.19 -2.02 -8.18
C GLU A 22 3.39 -1.97 -9.15
N SER A 23 4.59 -1.71 -8.62
CA SER A 23 5.82 -1.53 -9.38
C SER A 23 6.73 -2.77 -9.47
N ILE A 24 6.30 -3.94 -8.97
CA ILE A 24 7.12 -5.17 -8.89
C ILE A 24 7.87 -5.49 -10.20
N GLU A 25 7.18 -5.44 -11.33
CA GLU A 25 7.76 -5.78 -12.63
C GLU A 25 8.92 -4.85 -13.03
N LYS A 26 8.83 -3.57 -12.64
CA LYS A 26 9.87 -2.58 -12.91
C LYS A 26 11.02 -2.72 -11.93
N CYS A 27 10.72 -2.90 -10.65
CA CYS A 27 11.74 -3.01 -9.60
C CYS A 27 12.58 -4.28 -9.77
N LYS A 28 11.98 -5.43 -10.10
CA LYS A 28 12.72 -6.68 -10.34
C LYS A 28 13.77 -6.58 -11.46
N LYS A 29 13.51 -5.76 -12.49
CA LYS A 29 14.48 -5.53 -13.58
C LYS A 29 15.73 -4.78 -13.12
N ILE A 30 15.60 -4.02 -12.03
CA ILE A 30 16.66 -3.19 -11.46
C ILE A 30 17.36 -3.95 -10.34
N ASP A 31 16.60 -4.69 -9.53
CA ASP A 31 17.07 -5.42 -8.36
C ASP A 31 16.50 -6.87 -8.36
N PRO A 32 17.35 -7.88 -8.58
CA PRO A 32 16.95 -9.29 -8.53
C PRO A 32 16.48 -9.76 -7.15
N ASP A 33 16.96 -9.13 -6.07
CA ASP A 33 16.65 -9.49 -4.68
C ASP A 33 15.38 -8.78 -4.17
N TYR A 34 14.79 -7.93 -5.01
CA TYR A 34 13.58 -7.17 -4.69
C TYR A 34 12.42 -8.03 -4.21
N LEU A 35 12.24 -9.22 -4.80
CA LEU A 35 11.16 -10.12 -4.42
C LEU A 35 11.33 -10.65 -2.99
N GLN A 36 12.57 -10.87 -2.54
CA GLN A 36 12.83 -11.30 -1.18
C GLN A 36 12.57 -10.16 -0.19
N SER A 37 13.04 -8.95 -0.50
CA SER A 37 12.78 -7.76 0.31
C SER A 37 11.28 -7.50 0.47
N LEU A 38 10.50 -7.71 -0.60
CA LEU A 38 9.06 -7.57 -0.57
C LEU A 38 8.37 -8.59 0.34
N LYS A 39 8.85 -9.83 0.37
CA LYS A 39 8.31 -10.87 1.26
C LYS A 39 8.53 -10.52 2.73
N ASP A 40 9.75 -10.09 3.04
CA ASP A 40 10.10 -9.66 4.39
C ASP A 40 9.22 -8.47 4.81
N GLU A 41 8.98 -7.52 3.89
CA GLU A 41 8.13 -6.37 4.13
C GLU A 41 6.64 -6.72 4.32
N VAL A 42 6.12 -7.68 3.54
CA VAL A 42 4.76 -8.23 3.70
C VAL A 42 4.60 -8.89 5.07
N GLU A 43 5.59 -9.67 5.52
CA GLU A 43 5.54 -10.33 6.82
C GLU A 43 5.57 -9.32 7.98
N GLU A 44 6.45 -8.31 7.90
CA GLU A 44 6.54 -7.24 8.90
C GLU A 44 5.25 -6.43 9.02
N ARG A 45 4.52 -6.25 7.91
CA ARG A 45 3.33 -5.38 7.85
C ARG A 45 2.01 -6.15 7.92
N LYS A 46 2.02 -7.46 8.14
CA LYS A 46 0.81 -8.30 8.16
C LYS A 46 -0.30 -7.74 9.05
N GLU A 47 0.04 -7.30 10.27
CA GLU A 47 -0.94 -6.71 11.18
C GLU A 47 -1.49 -5.38 10.68
N ASP A 48 -0.64 -4.53 10.10
CA ASP A 48 -1.07 -3.25 9.55
C ASP A 48 -1.97 -3.46 8.32
N VAL A 49 -1.65 -4.43 7.46
CA VAL A 49 -2.48 -4.83 6.31
C VAL A 49 -3.88 -5.23 6.79
N LEU A 50 -3.96 -6.08 7.81
CA LEU A 50 -5.25 -6.50 8.37
C LEU A 50 -6.10 -5.35 8.92
N ASN A 51 -5.44 -4.39 9.58
CA ASN A 51 -6.13 -3.32 10.30
C ASN A 51 -6.56 -2.16 9.40
N TYR A 52 -5.86 -1.93 8.29
CA TYR A 52 -6.01 -0.70 7.50
C TYR A 52 -6.32 -0.92 6.02
N LEU A 53 -6.03 -2.11 5.45
CA LEU A 53 -6.46 -2.44 4.08
C LEU A 53 -7.83 -3.15 4.10
N PRO A 54 -8.64 -2.99 3.04
CA PRO A 54 -9.88 -3.74 2.86
C PRO A 54 -9.68 -5.26 2.97
N GLU A 55 -10.66 -5.96 3.54
CA GLU A 55 -10.65 -7.43 3.68
C GLU A 55 -10.45 -8.16 2.35
N THR A 56 -10.94 -7.57 1.25
CA THR A 56 -10.76 -8.10 -0.12
C THR A 56 -9.29 -8.21 -0.53
N LEU A 57 -8.40 -7.42 0.08
CA LEU A 57 -6.97 -7.47 -0.18
C LEU A 57 -6.26 -8.49 0.72
N HIS A 58 -6.79 -8.81 1.90
CA HIS A 58 -6.11 -9.64 2.91
C HIS A 58 -5.68 -11.00 2.36
N SER A 59 -6.54 -11.66 1.58
CA SER A 59 -6.23 -12.98 1.00
C SER A 59 -5.00 -12.98 0.10
N TYR A 60 -4.71 -11.86 -0.59
CA TYR A 60 -3.56 -11.76 -1.46
C TYR A 60 -2.23 -11.67 -0.68
N PHE A 61 -2.26 -11.07 0.50
CA PHE A 61 -1.11 -10.98 1.41
C PHE A 61 -0.90 -12.29 2.19
N TYR A 62 -1.97 -13.01 2.56
CA TYR A 62 -1.85 -14.29 3.27
C TYR A 62 -1.42 -15.46 2.39
N ASN A 63 -1.91 -15.52 1.16
CA ASN A 63 -1.67 -16.66 0.27
C ASN A 63 -0.37 -16.52 -0.53
N ASN A 64 0.54 -15.62 -0.12
CA ASN A 64 1.79 -15.32 -0.84
C ASN A 64 1.56 -15.03 -2.33
N THR A 65 0.40 -14.45 -2.68
CA THR A 65 0.04 -14.21 -4.09
C THR A 65 0.88 -13.07 -4.68
N ILE A 66 1.43 -12.23 -3.81
CA ILE A 66 2.35 -11.13 -4.12
C ILE A 66 3.76 -11.65 -4.43
N ASP A 67 4.10 -12.87 -4.01
CA ASP A 67 5.38 -13.54 -4.29
C ASP A 67 5.52 -13.98 -5.76
N SER A 68 4.47 -13.78 -6.55
CA SER A 68 4.46 -14.04 -7.99
C SER A 68 5.32 -13.00 -8.71
N GLU A 69 6.05 -13.45 -9.74
CA GLU A 69 6.75 -12.56 -10.68
C GLU A 69 5.78 -11.57 -11.36
N TYR A 70 4.51 -11.95 -11.46
CA TYR A 70 3.42 -11.14 -11.98
C TYR A 70 2.22 -11.22 -11.03
N PRO A 71 2.00 -10.21 -10.17
CA PRO A 71 0.80 -10.20 -9.33
C PRO A 71 -0.46 -10.20 -10.22
N PRO A 72 -1.55 -10.87 -9.78
CA PRO A 72 -2.78 -10.94 -10.57
C PRO A 72 -3.29 -9.55 -10.98
N ASN A 73 -3.84 -9.43 -12.19
CA ASN A 73 -4.41 -8.18 -12.68
C ASN A 73 -5.52 -7.65 -11.75
N GLU A 74 -6.27 -8.54 -11.12
CA GLU A 74 -7.29 -8.20 -10.12
C GLU A 74 -6.66 -7.54 -8.89
N LEU A 75 -5.58 -8.10 -8.35
CA LEU A 75 -4.83 -7.50 -7.24
C LEU A 75 -4.33 -6.10 -7.62
N LYS A 76 -3.69 -5.96 -8.78
CA LYS A 76 -3.22 -4.64 -9.26
C LYS A 76 -4.36 -3.63 -9.32
N LYS A 77 -5.53 -4.04 -9.81
CA LYS A 77 -6.71 -3.18 -9.88
C LYS A 77 -7.19 -2.74 -8.50
N LEU A 78 -7.31 -3.68 -7.55
CA LEU A 78 -7.74 -3.39 -6.18
C LEU A 78 -6.77 -2.45 -5.45
N LEU A 79 -5.46 -2.63 -5.66
CA LEU A 79 -4.43 -1.75 -5.11
C LEU A 79 -4.52 -0.33 -5.69
N LEU A 80 -4.70 -0.21 -7.01
CA LEU A 80 -4.88 1.09 -7.67
C LEU A 80 -6.15 1.82 -7.19
N GLU A 81 -7.25 1.10 -7.01
CA GLU A 81 -8.51 1.65 -6.47
C GLU A 81 -8.30 2.18 -5.04
N TRP A 82 -7.65 1.39 -4.18
CA TRP A 82 -7.34 1.80 -2.82
C TRP A 82 -6.40 3.01 -2.77
N THR A 83 -5.36 3.04 -3.62
CA THR A 83 -4.41 4.17 -3.72
C THR A 83 -5.13 5.45 -4.16
N ALA A 84 -6.06 5.35 -5.12
CA ALA A 84 -6.85 6.50 -5.57
C ALA A 84 -7.76 7.05 -4.46
N ASP A 85 -8.40 6.18 -3.69
CA ASP A 85 -9.23 6.58 -2.55
C ASP A 85 -8.40 7.24 -1.44
N TYR A 86 -7.22 6.68 -1.15
CA TYR A 86 -6.27 7.24 -0.20
C TYR A 86 -5.79 8.64 -0.63
N GLU A 87 -5.38 8.83 -1.89
CA GLU A 87 -4.92 10.15 -2.37
C GLU A 87 -6.05 11.20 -2.32
N LYS A 88 -7.29 10.82 -2.65
CA LYS A 88 -8.45 11.72 -2.53
C LYS A 88 -8.68 12.17 -1.09
N LYS A 89 -8.55 11.24 -0.13
CA LYS A 89 -8.60 11.56 1.30
C LYS A 89 -7.44 12.50 1.70
N ASN A 90 -6.24 12.22 1.21
CA ASN A 90 -5.04 13.01 1.51
C ASN A 90 -5.12 14.44 0.95
N ASP A 91 -5.63 14.62 -0.26
CA ASP A 91 -5.86 15.93 -0.87
C ASP A 91 -6.90 16.74 -0.12
N THR A 92 -7.94 16.08 0.40
CA THR A 92 -8.91 16.72 1.29
C THR A 92 -8.22 17.25 2.55
N ILE A 93 -7.36 16.45 3.18
CA ILE A 93 -6.59 16.86 4.36
C ILE A 93 -5.64 18.01 4.04
N ARG A 94 -4.89 17.93 2.93
CA ARG A 94 -3.99 19.00 2.45
C ARG A 94 -4.75 20.30 2.22
N SER A 95 -5.92 20.24 1.58
CA SER A 95 -6.76 21.42 1.33
C SER A 95 -7.23 22.08 2.62
N ILE A 96 -7.62 21.30 3.63
CA ILE A 96 -8.01 21.83 4.94
C ILE A 96 -6.83 22.52 5.63
N ILE A 97 -5.64 21.90 5.60
CA ILE A 97 -4.43 22.48 6.20
C ILE A 97 -4.09 23.81 5.54
N LEU A 98 -4.08 23.87 4.20
CA LEU A 98 -3.76 25.09 3.43
C LEU A 98 -4.77 26.23 3.63
N ARG A 99 -6.00 25.95 4.07
CA ARG A 99 -7.01 26.99 4.38
C ARG A 99 -6.88 27.57 5.78
N ILE A 100 -6.06 26.96 6.64
CA ILE A 100 -5.86 27.37 8.04
C ILE A 100 -4.59 28.23 8.20
N PHE A 101 -3.71 28.25 7.20
CA PHE A 101 -2.53 29.12 7.10
C PHE A 101 -2.77 30.23 6.07
#